data_AF-A0A4W4GI80-F1
#
_entry.id   AF-A0A4W4GI80-F1
#
_cell.length_a   1.000
_cell.length_b   1.000
_cell.length_c   1.000
_cell.angle_alpha   90.00
_cell.angle_beta   90.00
_cell.angle_gamma   90.00
#
_symmetry.space_group_name_H-M   'P 1'
#
loop_
_entity.id
_entity.type
_entity.pdbx_description
1 polymer ?
#
loop_
_entity_poly.entity_id
_entity_poly.type
_entity_poly.pdbx_seq_one_letter_code
_entity_poly.pdbx_strand_id
1 'polypeptide(L)'
;MHALLLCAVALALTLAPSDAAVRVFSLRANGLKGDPAGNPPDPFVKVWCGSSFGGMTEFHKDNSNPSWSASFYFRDCGANDHLTFEVWDKDLNFDDLLGTCVSSVQPGLHQNFACSLQYGTLFYSYEL
;
A
#
# COMPACT_ATOMS: atom_id res chain seq x y z
N MET A 1 22.88 -29.53 42.14
CA MET A 1 22.63 -29.49 40.68
C MET A 1 21.16 -29.16 40.45
N HIS A 2 20.89 -28.26 39.51
CA HIS A 2 19.57 -27.82 38.99
C HIS A 2 18.82 -26.72 39.74
N ALA A 3 19.26 -25.47 39.55
CA ALA A 3 18.40 -24.28 39.69
C ALA A 3 18.86 -23.12 38.78
N LEU A 4 19.35 -23.43 37.58
CA LEU A 4 19.85 -22.42 36.63
C LEU A 4 19.35 -22.72 35.22
N LEU A 5 18.02 -22.83 35.04
CA LEU A 5 17.44 -23.00 33.71
C LEU A 5 16.08 -22.29 33.56
N LEU A 6 15.95 -21.10 34.16
CA LEU A 6 14.76 -20.24 33.98
C LEU A 6 15.08 -18.84 33.45
N CYS A 7 16.34 -18.46 33.30
CA CYS A 7 16.69 -17.09 32.88
C CYS A 7 16.93 -16.94 31.37
N ALA A 8 17.10 -18.03 30.61
CA ALA A 8 17.37 -17.93 29.16
C ALA A 8 16.11 -17.73 28.30
N VAL A 9 14.92 -18.04 28.80
CA VAL A 9 13.66 -17.91 28.03
C VAL A 9 13.06 -16.50 28.15
N ALA A 10 13.49 -15.70 29.12
CA ALA A 10 13.02 -14.32 29.28
C ALA A 10 13.74 -13.31 28.36
N LEU A 11 14.88 -13.67 27.76
CA LEU A 11 15.65 -12.76 26.90
C LEU A 11 15.27 -12.85 25.40
N ALA A 12 14.47 -13.84 25.00
CA ALA A 12 13.97 -13.95 23.63
C ALA A 12 12.69 -13.13 23.38
N LEU A 13 12.19 -12.39 24.38
CA LEU A 13 10.98 -11.56 24.26
C LEU A 13 11.25 -10.08 23.93
N THR A 14 12.52 -9.70 23.72
CA THR A 14 12.87 -8.38 23.19
C THR A 14 13.57 -8.51 21.84
N LEU A 15 12.95 -9.21 20.90
CA LEU A 15 13.08 -8.85 19.48
C LEU A 15 11.89 -7.95 19.15
N ALA A 16 11.86 -6.77 19.77
CA ALA A 16 11.12 -5.63 19.22
C ALA A 16 12.14 -4.78 18.44
N PRO A 17 11.75 -4.25 17.29
CA PRO A 17 12.09 -4.79 15.98
C PRO A 17 13.31 -4.06 15.41
N SER A 18 14.27 -4.79 14.85
CA SER A 18 15.33 -4.13 14.08
C SER A 18 14.82 -3.91 12.65
N ASP A 19 14.39 -2.67 12.38
CA ASP A 19 13.86 -2.15 11.11
C ASP A 19 12.38 -2.47 10.88
N ALA A 20 11.48 -1.58 11.31
CA ALA A 20 10.05 -1.73 11.05
C ALA A 20 9.80 -1.49 9.55
N ALA A 21 9.67 -2.57 8.78
CA ALA A 21 9.50 -2.50 7.34
C ALA A 21 8.02 -2.61 6.98
N VAL A 22 7.36 -1.51 6.61
CA VAL A 22 5.99 -1.59 6.09
C VAL A 22 6.02 -2.26 4.72
N ARG A 23 5.25 -3.34 4.57
CA ARG A 23 5.00 -3.99 3.29
C ARG A 23 3.58 -3.71 2.82
N VAL A 24 3.43 -3.11 1.64
CA VAL A 24 2.15 -2.91 0.96
C VAL A 24 1.99 -3.94 -0.15
N PHE A 25 0.81 -4.56 -0.27
CA PHE A 25 0.54 -5.61 -1.26
C PHE A 25 -0.97 -5.78 -1.54
N SER A 26 -1.31 -6.70 -2.45
CA SER A 26 -2.70 -7.02 -2.83
C SER A 26 -3.52 -5.81 -3.30
N LEU A 27 -2.88 -4.94 -4.09
CA LEU A 27 -3.52 -3.77 -4.68
C LEU A 27 -4.50 -4.19 -5.77
N ARG A 28 -5.74 -3.69 -5.69
CA ARG A 28 -6.75 -3.82 -6.75
C ARG A 28 -7.71 -2.64 -6.69
N ALA A 29 -8.41 -2.35 -7.77
CA ALA A 29 -9.47 -1.37 -7.77
C ALA A 29 -10.74 -1.90 -8.44
N ASN A 30 -11.86 -1.24 -8.18
CA ASN A 30 -13.14 -1.54 -8.82
C ASN A 30 -13.84 -0.24 -9.23
N GLY A 31 -14.40 -0.22 -10.44
CA GLY A 31 -15.27 0.87 -10.90
C GLY A 31 -14.54 2.19 -11.16
N LEU A 32 -13.25 2.15 -11.50
CA LEU A 32 -12.50 3.35 -11.89
C LEU A 32 -13.06 3.95 -13.18
N LYS A 33 -13.05 5.27 -13.26
CA LYS A 33 -13.36 6.04 -14.47
C LYS A 33 -12.23 7.01 -14.74
N GLY A 34 -11.76 7.01 -15.97
CA GLY A 34 -10.75 7.94 -16.48
C GLY A 34 -11.41 9.11 -17.19
N ASP A 35 -11.00 9.28 -18.44
CA ASP A 35 -11.38 10.38 -19.33
C ASP A 35 -12.88 10.75 -19.36
N PRO A 36 -13.21 12.05 -19.52
CA PRO A 36 -14.58 12.56 -19.66
C PRO A 36 -15.38 11.92 -20.81
N ALA A 37 -14.69 11.37 -21.82
CA ALA A 37 -15.31 10.69 -22.96
C ALA A 37 -15.94 9.35 -22.59
N GLY A 38 -15.73 8.85 -21.37
CA GLY A 38 -16.29 7.59 -20.88
C GLY A 38 -15.48 6.36 -21.27
N ASN A 39 -14.24 6.54 -21.73
CA ASN A 39 -13.32 5.44 -21.95
C ASN A 39 -12.89 4.85 -20.60
N PRO A 40 -12.67 3.52 -20.51
CA PRO A 40 -12.02 2.93 -19.35
C PRO A 40 -10.62 3.54 -19.16
N PRO A 41 -10.15 3.69 -17.92
CA PRO A 41 -8.81 4.21 -17.67
C PRO A 41 -7.72 3.17 -17.99
N ASP A 42 -6.48 3.65 -18.05
CA ASP A 42 -5.25 2.89 -18.07
C ASP A 42 -4.56 2.93 -16.68
N PRO A 43 -5.13 2.34 -15.62
CA PRO A 43 -4.76 2.71 -14.26
C PRO A 43 -3.44 2.14 -13.77
N PHE A 44 -2.73 2.93 -12.96
CA PHE A 44 -1.60 2.51 -12.14
C PHE A 44 -1.62 3.22 -10.78
N VAL A 45 -0.87 2.68 -9.81
CA VAL A 45 -0.81 3.23 -8.45
C VAL A 45 0.61 3.63 -8.10
N LYS A 46 0.78 4.86 -7.61
CA LYS A 46 2.01 5.31 -6.95
C LYS A 46 1.81 5.21 -5.43
N VAL A 47 2.84 4.78 -4.71
CA VAL A 47 2.75 4.52 -3.27
C VAL A 47 3.85 5.25 -2.50
N TRP A 48 3.48 5.87 -1.40
CA TRP A 48 4.39 6.55 -0.48
C TRP A 48 4.13 6.13 0.97
N CYS A 49 5.16 6.26 1.80
CA CYS A 49 4.99 6.34 3.25
C CYS A 49 5.67 7.60 3.77
N GLY A 50 4.89 8.50 4.40
CA GLY A 50 5.38 9.84 4.72
C GLY A 50 5.88 10.56 3.47
N SER A 51 7.13 11.02 3.48
CA SER A 51 7.79 11.62 2.31
C SER A 51 8.56 10.62 1.44
N SER A 52 8.61 9.33 1.82
CA SER A 52 9.37 8.31 1.12
C SER A 52 8.55 7.73 -0.04
N PHE A 53 9.09 7.81 -1.27
CA PHE A 53 8.46 7.22 -2.45
C PHE A 53 8.84 5.74 -2.58
N GLY A 54 7.84 4.87 -2.59
CA GLY A 54 8.03 3.42 -2.66
C GLY A 54 8.08 2.87 -4.08
N GLY A 55 7.60 3.63 -5.07
CA GLY A 55 7.52 3.22 -6.47
C GLY A 55 6.09 3.28 -7.01
N MET A 56 5.92 2.69 -8.18
CA MET A 56 4.62 2.60 -8.86
C MET A 56 4.40 1.21 -9.46
N THR A 57 3.13 0.84 -9.67
CA THR A 57 2.75 -0.39 -10.38
C THR A 57 2.95 -0.24 -11.89
N GLU A 58 2.81 -1.34 -12.61
CA GLU A 58 2.48 -1.29 -14.03
C GLU A 58 1.10 -0.66 -14.25
N PHE A 59 0.89 -0.06 -15.43
CA PHE A 59 -0.45 0.36 -15.86
C PHE A 59 -1.15 -0.77 -16.61
N HIS A 60 -2.48 -0.86 -16.48
CA HIS A 60 -3.30 -1.85 -17.19
C HIS A 60 -4.20 -1.13 -18.17
N LYS A 61 -4.04 -1.39 -19.46
CA LYS A 61 -4.80 -0.69 -20.49
C LYS A 61 -6.32 -0.97 -20.43
N ASP A 62 -7.13 0.06 -20.63
CA ASP A 62 -8.59 0.05 -20.76
C ASP A 62 -9.30 -0.78 -19.66
N ASN A 63 -8.90 -0.63 -18.40
CA ASN A 63 -9.34 -1.49 -17.30
C ASN A 63 -9.86 -0.71 -16.09
N SER A 64 -11.19 -0.68 -15.92
CA SER A 64 -11.84 -0.09 -14.74
C SER A 64 -11.71 -0.92 -13.45
N ASN A 65 -11.27 -2.19 -13.52
CA ASN A 65 -11.20 -3.11 -12.38
C ASN A 65 -9.85 -3.84 -12.30
N PRO A 66 -8.72 -3.10 -12.21
CA PRO A 66 -7.39 -3.67 -12.24
C PRO A 66 -7.04 -4.42 -10.93
N SER A 67 -6.07 -5.34 -11.04
CA SER A 67 -5.40 -5.97 -9.91
C SER A 67 -3.92 -6.04 -10.20
N TRP A 68 -3.10 -5.46 -9.33
CA TRP A 68 -1.66 -5.36 -9.55
C TRP A 68 -0.90 -6.38 -8.68
N SER A 69 0.13 -6.99 -9.26
CA SER A 69 0.96 -7.97 -8.57
C SER A 69 2.08 -7.35 -7.73
N ALA A 70 2.35 -6.06 -7.96
CA ALA A 70 3.41 -5.31 -7.28
C ALA A 70 3.23 -5.30 -5.75
N SER A 71 4.36 -5.30 -5.05
CA SER A 71 4.45 -5.08 -3.61
C SER A 71 5.50 -4.00 -3.34
N PHE A 72 5.28 -3.19 -2.32
CA PHE A 72 6.17 -2.09 -1.94
C PHE A 72 6.66 -2.29 -0.52
N TYR A 73 7.93 -1.94 -0.27
CA TYR A 73 8.59 -2.14 1.01
C TYR A 73 9.22 -0.81 1.45
N PHE A 74 8.86 -0.36 2.66
CA PHE A 74 9.36 0.88 3.23
C PHE A 74 10.13 0.59 4.51
N ARG A 75 11.46 0.77 4.50
CA ARG A 75 12.32 0.50 5.67
C ARG A 75 12.15 1.53 6.78
N ASP A 76 11.98 2.79 6.40
CA ASP A 76 11.89 3.93 7.33
C ASP A 76 10.43 4.36 7.58
N CYS A 77 9.48 3.43 7.52
CA CYS A 77 8.04 3.70 7.70
C CYS A 77 7.55 2.99 8.95
N GLY A 78 7.06 3.74 9.92
CA GLY A 78 6.67 3.24 11.23
C GLY A 78 5.19 3.45 11.56
N ALA A 79 4.82 3.04 12.76
CA ALA A 79 3.49 3.30 13.30
C ALA A 79 3.22 4.81 13.36
N ASN A 80 2.00 5.21 12.99
CA ASN A 80 1.52 6.59 12.85
C ASN A 80 2.04 7.38 11.64
N ASP A 81 2.97 6.83 10.84
CA ASP A 81 3.22 7.39 9.51
C ASP A 81 2.01 7.19 8.60
N HIS A 82 2.01 7.88 7.45
CA HIS A 82 0.91 7.86 6.50
C HIS A 82 1.30 7.11 5.24
N LEU A 83 0.61 6.00 4.97
CA LEU A 83 0.59 5.40 3.64
C LEU A 83 -0.29 6.26 2.73
N THR A 84 0.29 6.73 1.63
CA THR A 84 -0.42 7.47 0.59
C THR A 84 -0.43 6.64 -0.69
N PHE A 85 -1.59 6.54 -1.32
CA PHE A 85 -1.81 5.88 -2.59
C PHE A 85 -2.41 6.88 -3.54
N GLU A 86 -1.76 7.13 -4.66
CA GLU A 86 -2.35 7.91 -5.74
C GLU A 86 -2.66 6.97 -6.89
N VAL A 87 -3.92 6.96 -7.31
CA VAL A 87 -4.38 6.20 -8.47
C VAL A 87 -4.39 7.12 -9.66
N TRP A 88 -3.66 6.74 -10.70
CA TRP A 88 -3.44 7.53 -11.89
C TRP A 88 -3.97 6.81 -13.12
N ASP A 89 -4.39 7.57 -14.12
CA ASP A 89 -4.70 7.14 -15.47
C ASP A 89 -3.52 7.45 -16.40
N LYS A 90 -3.03 6.45 -17.14
CA LYS A 90 -1.89 6.63 -18.03
C LYS A 90 -2.35 7.25 -19.35
N ASP A 91 -1.72 8.35 -19.72
CA ASP A 91 -2.03 9.07 -20.95
C ASP A 91 -0.82 9.26 -21.87
N LEU A 92 -1.06 9.69 -23.11
CA LEU A 92 0.03 9.97 -24.05
C LEU A 92 0.90 11.16 -23.63
N ASN A 93 0.29 12.21 -23.10
CA ASN A 93 0.98 13.45 -22.77
C ASN A 93 1.15 13.63 -21.26
N PHE A 94 0.04 13.63 -20.52
CA PHE A 94 0.01 13.90 -19.09
C PHE A 94 -0.97 12.94 -18.43
N ASP A 95 -0.48 12.16 -17.48
CA ASP A 95 -1.30 11.22 -16.71
C ASP A 95 -2.28 11.99 -15.80
N ASP A 96 -3.50 11.48 -15.67
CA ASP A 96 -4.55 12.09 -14.86
C ASP A 96 -4.65 11.44 -13.47
N LEU A 97 -4.76 12.25 -12.42
CA LEU A 97 -4.96 11.75 -11.06
C LEU A 97 -6.44 11.40 -10.84
N LEU A 98 -6.74 10.11 -10.68
CA LEU A 98 -8.10 9.60 -10.42
C LEU A 98 -8.49 9.69 -8.94
N GLY A 99 -7.51 9.75 -8.05
CA GLY A 99 -7.74 10.05 -6.64
C GLY A 99 -6.60 9.64 -5.72
N THR A 100 -6.66 10.13 -4.49
CA THR A 100 -5.66 9.89 -3.45
C THR A 100 -6.31 9.24 -2.24
N CYS A 101 -5.70 8.18 -1.74
CA CYS A 101 -6.04 7.55 -0.47
C CYS A 101 -4.92 7.76 0.55
N VAL A 102 -5.27 8.09 1.79
CA VAL A 102 -4.31 8.23 2.89
C VAL A 102 -4.78 7.39 4.06
N SER A 103 -3.87 6.63 4.67
CA SER A 103 -4.13 5.81 5.86
C SER A 103 -2.98 5.88 6.84
N SER A 104 -3.29 5.98 8.14
CA SER A 104 -2.28 5.92 9.18
C SER A 104 -1.86 4.46 9.41
N VAL A 105 -0.56 4.21 9.39
CA VAL A 105 0.02 2.88 9.63
C VAL A 105 -0.21 2.48 11.08
N GLN A 106 -0.72 1.27 11.28
CA GLN A 106 -0.87 0.64 12.60
C GLN A 106 -0.11 -0.69 12.64
N PRO A 107 0.40 -1.11 13.82
CA PRO A 107 1.06 -2.42 13.97
C PRO A 107 0.21 -3.60 13.49
N GLY A 108 0.87 -4.61 12.92
CA GLY A 108 0.26 -5.87 12.53
C GLY A 108 -0.20 -5.95 11.07
N LEU A 109 -0.93 -7.02 10.76
CA LEU A 109 -1.41 -7.33 9.41
C LEU A 109 -2.82 -6.77 9.16
N HIS A 110 -2.92 -5.92 8.15
CA HIS A 110 -4.12 -5.20 7.76
C HIS A 110 -4.51 -5.60 6.34
N GLN A 111 -5.68 -6.21 6.17
CA GLN A 111 -6.08 -6.80 4.88
C GLN A 111 -7.35 -6.20 4.33
N ASN A 112 -7.41 -6.09 2.99
CA ASN A 112 -8.60 -5.66 2.25
C ASN A 112 -9.16 -4.32 2.73
N PHE A 113 -8.29 -3.39 3.11
CA PHE A 113 -8.69 -2.01 3.33
C PHE A 113 -9.28 -1.45 2.04
N ALA A 114 -10.34 -0.66 2.19
CA ALA A 114 -11.07 -0.08 1.07
C ALA A 114 -11.03 1.44 1.19
N CYS A 115 -10.81 2.10 0.06
CA CYS A 115 -10.73 3.54 -0.03
C CYS A 115 -11.55 4.04 -1.21
N SER A 116 -12.60 4.81 -0.92
CA SER A 116 -13.45 5.38 -1.95
C SER A 116 -12.72 6.51 -2.67
N LEU A 117 -12.73 6.45 -4.00
CA LEU A 117 -12.25 7.51 -4.87
C LEU A 117 -13.45 8.31 -5.40
N GLN A 118 -13.21 9.33 -6.22
CA GLN A 118 -14.30 10.02 -6.91
C GLN A 118 -15.16 9.04 -7.73
N TYR A 119 -14.51 8.10 -8.40
CA TYR A 119 -15.13 6.97 -9.06
C TYR A 119 -14.43 5.67 -8.66
N GLY A 120 -15.21 4.76 -8.08
CA GLY A 120 -14.72 3.44 -7.70
C GLY A 120 -14.06 3.40 -6.32
N THR A 121 -13.37 2.28 -6.08
CA THR A 121 -12.74 1.98 -4.79
C THR A 121 -11.39 1.33 -5.02
N LEU A 122 -10.35 1.85 -4.36
CA LEU A 122 -9.06 1.19 -4.23
C LEU A 122 -9.10 0.23 -3.04
N PHE A 123 -8.59 -0.97 -3.21
CA PHE A 123 -8.37 -1.95 -2.16
C PHE A 123 -6.88 -2.28 -2.05
N TYR A 124 -6.41 -2.45 -0.82
CA TYR A 124 -5.02 -2.79 -0.54
C TYR A 124 -4.90 -3.54 0.80
N SER A 125 -3.72 -4.13 1.01
CA SER A 125 -3.30 -4.71 2.28
C SER A 125 -1.93 -4.17 2.65
N TYR A 126 -1.62 -4.12 3.95
CA TYR A 126 -0.28 -3.84 4.43
C TYR A 126 0.04 -4.58 5.73
N GLU A 127 1.32 -4.69 6.04
CA GLU A 127 1.84 -5.23 7.30
C GLU A 127 2.95 -4.31 7.81
N LEU A 128 2.91 -4.00 9.12
CA LEU A 128 3.98 -3.35 9.89
C LEU A 128 4.54 -4.35 10.93
#